data_AF-J8PKQ7-F1
#
_entry.id   AF-J8PKQ7-F1
#
_cell.length_a   1.000
_cell.length_b   1.000
_cell.length_c   1.000
_cell.angle_alpha   90.00
_cell.angle_beta   90.00
_cell.angle_gamma   90.00
#
_symmetry.space_group_name_H-M   'P 1'
#
loop_
_entity.id
_entity.type
_entity.pdbx_description
1 polymer ?
#
loop_
_entity_poly.entity_id
_entity_poly.type
_entity_poly.pdbx_seq_one_letter_code
_entity_poly.pdbx_strand_id
1 'polypeptide(L)'
;MNRSDRSLMDLPLEIHLSLLEHVPNELRAVNRYFYVLHNHSYREKSLAWISEDNDIWALIKGSLCLYIKSLDSLRQYARQIIKDTIEPGPDVPLCLTKYIADSWYIVYNALQYPGKIINNEWDKLSQNQDTSLVDTNNSFSNRPKERILMQSLTALPVDFWSRRKDEPTPVNVWFYVKNAHVARYIQKIITEIGICNYGPRQIVASAGYINELITSEGIYCINLGHLPRLYDEQIFEGTGTTHLPLELKTIDRTDSDVCINGDLVLLGYDFIPYQISKPWLLFRVENKSGIDTIFNYSECSFSYEFAWSLACLQSEERIEFPKDTISRHGSLYKPSKLIRNFVYKHPEQKQDLGQETALPNWNTPYLRR
;
A
#
# COMPACT_ATOMS: atom_id res chain seq x y z
N MET A 1 57.51 0.64 -14.17
CA MET A 1 56.16 1.19 -13.90
C MET A 1 55.17 0.39 -14.73
N ASN A 2 54.20 -0.27 -14.12
CA ASN A 2 52.99 -0.78 -14.78
C ASN A 2 51.94 -0.98 -13.67
N ARG A 3 51.27 0.10 -13.28
CA ARG A 3 49.97 -0.04 -12.60
C ARG A 3 48.99 -0.39 -13.72
N SER A 4 48.54 -1.64 -13.74
CA SER A 4 47.38 -2.00 -14.54
C SER A 4 46.18 -1.28 -13.93
N ASP A 5 45.77 -0.17 -14.54
CA ASP A 5 44.51 0.48 -14.22
C ASP A 5 43.38 -0.43 -14.71
N ARG A 6 43.07 -1.47 -13.93
CA ARG A 6 41.89 -2.32 -14.17
C ARG A 6 40.68 -1.45 -13.90
N SER A 7 39.89 -1.21 -14.94
CA SER A 7 38.64 -0.48 -14.82
C SER A 7 37.62 -1.33 -14.08
N LEU A 8 36.70 -0.67 -13.37
CA LEU A 8 35.51 -1.34 -12.82
C LEU A 8 34.77 -2.12 -13.93
N MET A 9 34.73 -1.57 -15.15
CA MET A 9 34.04 -2.15 -16.29
C MET A 9 34.69 -3.44 -16.83
N ASP A 10 35.93 -3.74 -16.42
CA ASP A 10 36.64 -4.95 -16.83
C ASP A 10 36.31 -6.16 -15.95
N LEU A 11 35.48 -5.96 -14.92
CA LEU A 11 35.06 -7.04 -14.02
C LEU A 11 33.95 -7.90 -14.65
N PRO A 12 33.84 -9.19 -14.24
CA PRO A 12 32.76 -10.07 -14.68
C PRO A 12 31.37 -9.53 -14.29
N LEU A 13 30.35 -9.93 -15.06
CA LEU A 13 28.95 -9.54 -14.85
C LEU A 13 28.47 -9.88 -13.43
N GLU A 14 28.88 -11.03 -12.90
CA GLU A 14 28.53 -11.51 -11.57
C GLU A 14 29.02 -10.55 -10.48
N ILE A 15 30.19 -9.94 -10.69
CA ILE A 15 30.73 -8.93 -9.78
C ILE A 15 29.94 -7.63 -9.89
N HIS A 16 29.56 -7.20 -11.11
CA HIS A 16 28.69 -6.04 -11.29
C HIS A 16 27.32 -6.21 -10.63
N LEU A 17 26.72 -7.40 -10.75
CA LEU A 17 25.46 -7.74 -10.11
C LEU A 17 25.62 -7.75 -8.58
N SER A 18 26.67 -8.38 -8.06
CA SER A 18 26.96 -8.38 -6.62
C SER A 18 27.15 -6.96 -6.08
N LEU A 19 27.88 -6.10 -6.79
CA LEU A 19 28.03 -4.69 -6.41
C LEU A 19 26.69 -3.94 -6.41
N LEU A 20 25.83 -4.19 -7.41
CA LEU A 20 24.49 -3.60 -7.47
C LEU A 20 23.59 -4.09 -6.32
N GLU A 21 23.78 -5.29 -5.80
CA GLU A 21 23.06 -5.76 -4.62
C GLU A 21 23.52 -5.07 -3.32
N HIS A 22 24.78 -4.65 -3.25
CA HIS A 22 25.32 -3.97 -2.07
C HIS A 22 25.09 -2.45 -2.08
N VAL A 23 25.17 -1.80 -3.25
CA VAL A 23 25.03 -0.33 -3.42
C VAL A 23 24.15 0.03 -4.63
N PRO A 24 22.86 -0.42 -4.64
CA PRO A 24 22.00 -0.30 -5.81
C PRO A 24 21.75 1.15 -6.23
N ASN A 25 21.57 2.06 -5.27
CA ASN A 25 21.16 3.44 -5.53
C ASN A 25 22.29 4.29 -6.10
N GLU A 26 23.48 4.15 -5.54
CA GLU A 26 24.68 4.87 -5.91
C GLU A 26 25.13 4.40 -7.29
N LEU A 27 25.23 3.08 -7.48
CA LEU A 27 25.84 2.50 -8.67
C LEU A 27 24.94 2.66 -9.92
N ARG A 28 23.61 2.53 -9.78
CA ARG A 28 22.68 2.76 -10.90
C ARG A 28 22.67 4.21 -11.39
N ALA A 29 23.11 5.17 -10.55
CA ALA A 29 23.19 6.58 -10.90
C ALA A 29 24.48 6.94 -11.66
N VAL A 30 25.49 6.06 -11.67
CA VAL A 30 26.81 6.33 -12.27
C VAL A 30 26.73 6.40 -13.79
N ASN A 31 26.12 5.41 -14.43
CA ASN A 31 26.03 5.35 -15.89
C ASN A 31 24.86 4.49 -16.38
N ARG A 32 24.59 4.56 -17.70
CA ARG A 32 23.53 3.80 -18.36
C ARG A 32 23.68 2.28 -18.22
N TYR A 33 24.91 1.75 -18.22
CA TYR A 33 25.14 0.31 -18.10
C TYR A 33 24.62 -0.22 -16.77
N PHE A 34 25.02 0.39 -15.65
CA PHE A 34 24.56 -0.03 -14.32
C PHE A 34 23.06 0.20 -14.12
N TYR A 35 22.49 1.26 -14.68
CA TYR A 35 21.04 1.47 -14.67
C TYR A 35 20.29 0.33 -15.37
N VAL A 36 20.70 0.00 -16.60
CA VAL A 36 20.06 -1.06 -17.39
C VAL A 36 20.24 -2.42 -16.73
N LEU A 37 21.44 -2.71 -16.20
CA LEU A 37 21.71 -3.96 -15.50
C LEU A 37 20.87 -4.10 -14.23
N HIS A 38 20.75 -3.03 -13.43
CA HIS A 38 19.88 -2.98 -12.27
C HIS A 38 18.43 -3.24 -12.67
N ASN A 39 17.91 -2.51 -13.66
CA ASN A 39 16.54 -2.68 -14.13
C ASN A 39 16.28 -4.10 -14.66
N HIS A 40 17.22 -4.68 -15.41
CA HIS A 40 17.13 -6.06 -15.88
C HIS A 40 17.13 -7.07 -14.72
N SER A 41 17.98 -6.89 -13.71
CA SER A 41 17.98 -7.76 -12.53
C SER A 41 16.61 -7.79 -11.84
N TYR A 42 15.97 -6.62 -11.66
CA TYR A 42 14.64 -6.55 -11.07
C TYR A 42 13.55 -7.11 -12.00
N ARG A 43 13.70 -7.02 -13.32
CA ARG A 43 12.82 -7.70 -14.27
C ARG A 43 12.84 -9.20 -14.04
N GLU A 44 14.03 -9.81 -14.03
CA GLU A 44 14.16 -11.26 -13.81
C GLU A 44 13.59 -11.67 -12.45
N LYS A 45 13.83 -10.88 -11.40
CA LYS A 45 13.26 -11.12 -10.06
C LYS A 45 11.73 -11.05 -10.04
N SER A 46 11.11 -10.11 -10.77
CA SER A 46 9.66 -10.02 -10.90
C SER A 46 9.07 -11.16 -11.73
N LEU A 47 9.70 -11.50 -12.86
CA LEU A 47 9.23 -12.56 -13.75
C LEU A 47 9.40 -13.96 -13.14
N ALA A 48 10.34 -14.12 -12.20
CA ALA A 48 10.45 -15.34 -11.40
C ALA A 48 9.23 -15.59 -10.49
N TRP A 49 8.46 -14.56 -10.12
CA TRP A 49 7.20 -14.72 -9.39
C TRP A 49 6.00 -14.82 -10.32
N ILE A 50 5.98 -14.05 -11.40
CA ILE A 50 4.86 -14.04 -12.33
C ILE A 50 5.47 -14.01 -13.73
N SER A 51 5.48 -15.17 -14.38
CA SER A 51 6.01 -15.32 -15.74
C SER A 51 5.37 -14.33 -16.70
N GLU A 52 6.11 -13.87 -17.72
CA GLU A 52 5.67 -12.80 -18.62
C GLU A 52 4.43 -13.19 -19.45
N ASP A 53 4.23 -14.50 -19.68
CA ASP A 53 3.07 -15.08 -20.35
C ASP A 53 1.86 -15.28 -19.45
N ASN A 54 1.95 -14.93 -18.16
CA ASN A 54 0.82 -15.04 -17.24
C ASN A 54 -0.24 -13.97 -17.55
N ASP A 55 -1.49 -14.40 -17.74
CA ASP A 55 -2.64 -13.54 -18.06
C ASP A 55 -2.87 -12.41 -17.06
N ILE A 56 -2.43 -12.56 -15.81
CA ILE A 56 -2.57 -11.51 -14.80
C ILE A 56 -1.89 -10.22 -15.22
N TRP A 57 -0.79 -10.30 -15.98
CA TRP A 57 -0.11 -9.13 -16.48
C TRP A 57 -1.00 -8.33 -17.41
N ALA A 58 -1.72 -8.99 -18.33
CA ALA A 58 -2.66 -8.31 -19.22
C ALA A 58 -3.79 -7.61 -18.44
N LEU A 59 -4.28 -8.23 -17.35
CA LEU A 59 -5.32 -7.68 -16.50
C LEU A 59 -4.88 -6.41 -15.75
N ILE A 60 -3.68 -6.42 -15.16
CA ILE A 60 -3.20 -5.32 -14.30
C ILE A 60 -2.34 -4.29 -15.03
N LYS A 61 -1.97 -4.54 -16.29
CA LYS A 61 -1.05 -3.68 -17.05
C LYS A 61 -1.47 -2.22 -17.08
N GLY A 62 -2.78 -1.97 -17.25
CA GLY A 62 -3.33 -0.62 -17.32
C GLY A 62 -3.10 0.16 -16.01
N SER A 63 -3.52 -0.41 -14.88
CA SER A 63 -3.35 0.21 -13.56
C SER A 63 -1.89 0.27 -13.13
N LEU A 64 -1.09 -0.76 -13.43
CA LEU A 64 0.35 -0.73 -13.22
C LEU A 64 1.00 0.43 -13.97
N CYS A 65 0.69 0.60 -15.25
CA CYS A 65 1.20 1.71 -16.05
C CYS A 65 0.81 3.08 -15.45
N LEU A 66 -0.43 3.24 -14.99
CA LEU A 66 -0.89 4.47 -14.32
C LEU A 66 -0.15 4.71 -13.01
N TYR A 67 0.05 3.66 -12.21
CA TYR A 67 0.82 3.73 -10.98
C TYR A 67 2.24 4.22 -11.25
N ILE A 68 2.99 3.57 -12.13
CA ILE A 68 4.37 3.99 -12.38
C ILE A 68 4.40 5.40 -13.01
N LYS A 69 3.45 5.73 -13.90
CA LYS A 69 3.29 7.09 -14.45
C LYS A 69 3.03 8.14 -13.38
N SER A 70 2.27 7.82 -12.33
CA SER A 70 2.04 8.75 -11.21
C SER A 70 3.36 9.16 -10.52
N LEU A 71 4.39 8.30 -10.59
CA LEU A 71 5.70 8.50 -10.00
C LEU A 71 6.69 9.22 -10.93
N ASP A 72 6.26 9.71 -12.08
CA ASP A 72 7.14 10.35 -13.08
C ASP A 72 7.97 11.51 -12.51
N SER A 73 7.42 12.27 -11.56
CA SER A 73 8.16 13.33 -10.86
C SER A 73 9.42 12.82 -10.14
N LEU A 74 9.43 11.54 -9.74
CA LEU A 74 10.55 10.88 -9.06
C LEU A 74 11.51 10.17 -10.03
N ARG A 75 11.07 9.83 -11.24
CA ARG A 75 11.81 8.96 -12.17
C ARG A 75 11.99 9.50 -13.60
N GLN A 76 11.68 10.77 -13.85
CA GLN A 76 11.72 11.36 -15.19
C GLN A 76 13.06 11.13 -15.94
N TYR A 77 14.18 11.13 -15.22
CA TYR A 77 15.51 10.91 -15.80
C TYR A 77 15.73 9.46 -16.21
N ALA A 78 15.20 8.52 -15.42
CA ALA A 78 15.23 7.08 -15.71
C ALA A 78 14.54 6.76 -17.05
N ARG A 79 13.41 7.44 -17.35
CA ARG A 79 12.68 7.30 -18.62
C ARG A 79 13.49 7.64 -19.87
N GLN A 80 14.51 8.48 -19.73
CA GLN A 80 15.33 8.92 -20.88
C GLN A 80 16.43 7.91 -21.22
N ILE A 81 16.66 6.91 -20.35
CA ILE A 81 17.76 5.94 -20.47
C ILE A 81 17.37 4.78 -21.39
N ILE A 82 16.12 4.32 -21.34
CA ILE A 82 15.59 3.27 -22.22
C ILE A 82 14.69 3.95 -23.26
N LYS A 83 15.12 3.94 -24.52
CA LYS A 83 14.48 4.73 -25.58
C LYS A 83 13.46 3.94 -26.42
N ASP A 84 13.60 2.61 -26.46
CA ASP A 84 12.83 1.74 -27.36
C ASP A 84 11.55 1.22 -26.70
N THR A 85 10.76 2.13 -26.12
CA THR A 85 9.48 1.79 -25.46
C THR A 85 8.28 2.15 -26.32
N ILE A 86 7.24 1.32 -26.29
CA ILE A 86 5.99 1.43 -27.03
C ILE A 86 4.87 1.83 -26.06
N GLU A 87 3.91 2.65 -26.50
CA GLU A 87 2.73 2.98 -25.68
C GLU A 87 1.99 1.71 -25.23
N PRO A 88 1.40 1.72 -24.02
CA PRO A 88 0.74 0.54 -23.47
C PRO A 88 -0.46 0.12 -24.34
N GLY A 89 -0.44 -1.14 -24.79
CA GLY A 89 -1.57 -1.84 -25.41
C GLY A 89 -1.68 -3.27 -24.87
N PRO A 90 -2.82 -3.96 -25.06
CA PRO A 90 -3.04 -5.31 -24.52
C PRO A 90 -1.97 -6.31 -25.00
N ASP A 91 -1.63 -6.27 -26.28
CA ASP A 91 -0.69 -7.22 -26.90
C ASP A 91 0.79 -6.81 -26.79
N VAL A 92 1.09 -5.66 -26.19
CA VAL A 92 2.47 -5.16 -26.09
C VAL A 92 3.18 -5.90 -24.95
N PRO A 93 4.37 -6.47 -25.13
CA PRO A 93 5.13 -7.06 -24.02
C PRO A 93 5.44 -6.04 -22.92
N LEU A 94 5.49 -6.47 -21.66
CA LEU A 94 5.80 -5.57 -20.53
C LEU A 94 7.20 -4.97 -20.67
N CYS A 95 8.16 -5.77 -21.14
CA CYS A 95 9.53 -5.33 -21.41
C CYS A 95 9.67 -4.23 -22.46
N LEU A 96 8.64 -4.01 -23.31
CA LEU A 96 8.59 -2.95 -24.30
C LEU A 96 7.62 -1.83 -23.92
N THR A 97 6.81 -2.02 -22.87
CA THR A 97 5.76 -1.08 -22.52
C THR A 97 6.35 0.15 -21.85
N LYS A 98 6.05 1.33 -22.39
CA LYS A 98 6.40 2.64 -21.84
C LYS A 98 5.97 2.71 -20.38
N TYR A 99 6.82 3.32 -19.56
CA TYR A 99 6.70 3.41 -18.10
C TYR A 99 6.99 2.11 -17.34
N ILE A 100 6.80 0.92 -17.91
CA ILE A 100 7.09 -0.35 -17.24
C ILE A 100 8.51 -0.83 -17.54
N ALA A 101 8.90 -0.81 -18.82
CA ALA A 101 10.17 -1.31 -19.32
C ALA A 101 11.40 -0.74 -18.61
N ASP A 102 11.31 0.50 -18.11
CA ASP A 102 12.38 1.24 -17.44
C ASP A 102 12.29 1.23 -15.92
N SER A 103 11.29 0.57 -15.33
CA SER A 103 10.91 0.75 -13.92
C SER A 103 10.63 -0.55 -13.19
N TRP A 104 11.30 -1.63 -13.59
CA TRP A 104 11.13 -2.95 -12.97
C TRP A 104 11.47 -2.97 -11.48
N TYR A 105 12.32 -2.06 -11.00
CA TYR A 105 12.54 -1.88 -9.56
C TYR A 105 11.25 -1.48 -8.81
N ILE A 106 10.45 -0.58 -9.40
CA ILE A 106 9.17 -0.16 -8.83
C ILE A 106 8.18 -1.33 -8.91
N VAL A 107 8.13 -2.03 -10.04
CA VAL A 107 7.27 -3.22 -10.23
C VAL A 107 7.59 -4.27 -9.17
N TYR A 108 8.86 -4.63 -8.99
CA TYR A 108 9.31 -5.60 -8.00
C TYR A 108 8.89 -5.24 -6.58
N ASN A 109 9.12 -3.98 -6.16
CA ASN A 109 8.70 -3.52 -4.84
C ASN A 109 7.18 -3.54 -4.68
N ALA A 110 6.42 -3.23 -5.74
CA ALA A 110 4.96 -3.25 -5.70
C ALA A 110 4.38 -4.66 -5.54
N LEU A 111 5.09 -5.70 -6.00
CA LEU A 111 4.70 -7.10 -5.81
C LEU A 111 5.10 -7.65 -4.43
N GLN A 112 6.22 -7.18 -3.87
CA GLN A 112 6.79 -7.74 -2.64
C GLN A 112 6.06 -7.32 -1.35
N TYR A 113 5.21 -6.30 -1.42
CA TYR A 113 4.56 -5.68 -0.27
C TYR A 113 3.06 -5.55 -0.51
N PRO A 114 2.23 -5.67 0.55
CA PRO A 114 0.84 -5.27 0.44
C PRO A 114 0.79 -3.78 0.07
N GLY A 115 0.05 -3.49 -0.99
CA GLY A 115 -0.19 -2.13 -1.43
C GLY A 115 -1.19 -1.43 -0.52
N LYS A 116 -1.15 -0.10 -0.55
CA LYS A 116 -2.03 0.74 0.28
C LYS A 116 -3.48 0.59 -0.16
N ILE A 117 -4.39 0.73 0.78
CA ILE A 117 -5.83 0.68 0.56
C ILE A 117 -6.41 2.05 0.86
N ILE A 118 -7.24 2.55 -0.03
CA ILE A 118 -8.00 3.78 0.15
C ILE A 118 -9.47 3.42 0.33
N ASN A 119 -10.13 4.04 1.30
CA ASN A 119 -11.59 4.03 1.34
C ASN A 119 -12.08 5.06 0.31
N ASN A 120 -12.79 4.66 -0.73
CA ASN A 120 -13.34 5.61 -1.71
C ASN A 120 -14.78 6.04 -1.37
N GLU A 121 -15.39 5.47 -0.32
CA GLU A 121 -16.78 5.78 0.02
C GLU A 121 -16.94 7.15 0.68
N TRP A 122 -15.86 7.75 1.21
CA TRP A 122 -15.94 9.08 1.81
C TRP A 122 -16.21 10.19 0.77
N ASP A 123 -15.71 10.04 -0.47
CA ASP A 123 -16.01 10.97 -1.57
C ASP A 123 -17.51 10.98 -1.91
N LYS A 124 -18.20 9.86 -1.71
CA LYS A 124 -19.66 9.77 -1.89
C LYS A 124 -20.40 10.50 -0.77
N LEU A 125 -19.86 10.49 0.46
CA LEU A 125 -20.45 11.17 1.62
C LEU A 125 -20.34 12.70 1.51
N SER A 126 -19.28 13.24 0.90
CA SER A 126 -19.12 14.68 0.67
C SER A 126 -20.02 15.21 -0.45
N GLN A 127 -20.31 14.39 -1.47
CA GLN A 127 -21.20 14.77 -2.59
C GLN A 127 -22.70 14.61 -2.27
N ASN A 128 -23.06 13.69 -1.38
CA ASN A 128 -24.46 13.42 -1.03
C ASN A 128 -25.03 14.33 0.07
N GLN A 129 -24.27 15.31 0.60
CA GLN A 129 -24.83 16.31 1.52
C GLN A 129 -25.87 17.22 0.87
N ASP A 130 -25.99 17.22 -0.47
CA ASP A 130 -27.03 17.96 -1.21
C ASP A 130 -28.26 17.12 -1.58
N THR A 131 -28.30 15.82 -1.25
CA THR A 131 -29.48 14.98 -1.49
C THR A 131 -29.89 14.27 -0.21
N SER A 132 -30.96 14.77 0.40
CA SER A 132 -31.69 14.09 1.47
C SER A 132 -32.04 12.66 1.05
N LEU A 133 -31.27 11.69 1.54
CA LEU A 133 -31.60 10.28 1.41
C LEU A 133 -32.84 10.01 2.27
N VAL A 134 -33.96 9.80 1.57
CA VAL A 134 -35.23 9.38 2.14
C VAL A 134 -35.02 8.01 2.79
N ASP A 135 -35.15 7.99 4.12
CA ASP A 135 -35.33 6.78 4.91
C ASP A 135 -36.45 5.93 4.31
N THR A 136 -36.12 4.72 3.90
CA THR A 136 -37.11 3.65 3.74
C THR A 136 -37.04 2.76 4.98
N ASN A 137 -38.05 2.95 5.82
CA ASN A 137 -38.33 2.23 7.05
C ASN A 137 -38.24 0.71 6.92
N ASN A 138 -37.62 0.01 7.89
CA ASN A 138 -38.37 -0.74 8.91
C ASN A 138 -37.51 -1.57 9.88
N SER A 139 -38.05 -1.67 11.10
CA SER A 139 -37.84 -2.66 12.16
C SER A 139 -36.92 -2.29 13.33
N PHE A 140 -37.59 -2.17 14.48
CA PHE A 140 -37.06 -2.28 15.83
C PHE A 140 -36.23 -3.55 15.96
N SER A 141 -34.91 -3.41 15.98
CA SER A 141 -34.00 -4.39 16.57
C SER A 141 -32.94 -3.63 17.37
N ASN A 142 -32.94 -3.81 18.69
CA ASN A 142 -31.99 -3.22 19.64
C ASN A 142 -30.58 -3.84 19.53
N ARG A 143 -30.11 -4.15 18.32
CA ARG A 143 -28.70 -4.48 18.07
C ARG A 143 -28.03 -3.24 17.51
N PRO A 144 -26.78 -2.92 17.92
CA PRO A 144 -25.96 -1.99 17.16
C PRO A 144 -25.98 -2.48 15.71
N LYS A 145 -26.48 -1.66 14.79
CA LYS A 145 -26.42 -2.00 13.36
C LYS A 145 -24.94 -2.06 13.01
N GLU A 146 -24.38 -3.26 12.89
CA GLU A 146 -23.04 -3.42 12.33
C GLU A 146 -23.07 -2.86 10.91
N ARG A 147 -22.27 -1.82 10.67
CA ARG A 147 -22.19 -1.15 9.36
C ARG A 147 -20.81 -1.43 8.78
N ILE A 148 -20.75 -1.85 7.52
CA ILE A 148 -19.48 -2.01 6.82
C ILE A 148 -19.04 -0.61 6.37
N LEU A 149 -17.90 -0.13 6.86
CA LEU A 149 -17.34 1.17 6.45
C LEU A 149 -16.49 1.07 5.19
N MET A 150 -15.86 -0.08 4.99
CA MET A 150 -14.98 -0.36 3.86
C MET A 150 -14.76 -1.87 3.77
N GLN A 151 -14.73 -2.40 2.56
CA GLN A 151 -14.29 -3.75 2.27
C GLN A 151 -13.42 -3.69 1.03
N SER A 152 -12.14 -4.05 1.16
CA SER A 152 -11.18 -3.90 0.07
C SER A 152 -10.12 -5.00 0.09
N LEU A 153 -9.29 -5.03 -0.95
CA LEU A 153 -8.31 -6.07 -1.21
C LEU A 153 -6.92 -5.48 -1.44
N THR A 154 -5.90 -6.22 -1.03
CA THR A 154 -4.49 -6.05 -1.44
C THR A 154 -3.85 -7.42 -1.67
N ALA A 155 -2.74 -7.49 -2.39
CA ALA A 155 -2.02 -8.74 -2.60
C ALA A 155 -0.91 -8.96 -1.57
N LEU A 156 -0.64 -10.21 -1.22
CA LEU A 156 0.51 -10.63 -0.40
C LEU A 156 1.27 -11.75 -1.12
N PRO A 157 2.61 -11.72 -1.18
CA PRO A 157 3.39 -12.89 -1.59
C PRO A 157 3.10 -14.12 -0.72
N VAL A 158 3.15 -15.32 -1.30
CA VAL A 158 2.91 -16.57 -0.53
C VAL A 158 3.96 -16.78 0.57
N ASP A 159 5.20 -16.36 0.33
CA ASP A 159 6.32 -16.48 1.27
C ASP A 159 6.54 -15.21 2.12
N PHE A 160 5.49 -14.40 2.27
CA PHE A 160 5.57 -13.11 2.91
C PHE A 160 6.05 -13.18 4.37
N TRP A 161 5.57 -14.16 5.16
CA TRP A 161 5.92 -14.25 6.58
C TRP A 161 7.26 -14.95 6.81
N SER A 162 7.66 -15.94 6.00
CA SER A 162 8.98 -16.57 6.09
C SER A 162 10.10 -15.61 5.75
N ARG A 163 9.92 -14.77 4.73
CA ARG A 163 10.87 -13.70 4.38
C ARG A 163 10.97 -12.61 5.45
N ARG A 164 10.01 -12.53 6.37
CA ARG A 164 9.88 -11.45 7.35
C ARG A 164 9.74 -11.90 8.79
N LYS A 165 10.34 -13.04 9.12
CA LYS A 165 10.33 -13.55 10.50
C LYS A 165 10.78 -12.50 11.52
N ASP A 166 11.73 -11.65 11.14
CA ASP A 166 12.34 -10.65 12.03
C ASP A 166 11.77 -9.22 11.86
N GLU A 167 10.88 -9.00 10.88
CA GLU A 167 10.33 -7.69 10.55
C GLU A 167 8.81 -7.76 10.33
N PRO A 168 8.02 -7.78 11.42
CA PRO A 168 6.58 -7.89 11.29
C PRO A 168 6.01 -6.66 10.55
N THR A 169 5.10 -6.91 9.61
CA THR A 169 4.51 -5.82 8.81
C THR A 169 3.38 -5.17 9.58
N PRO A 170 3.42 -3.85 9.83
CA PRO A 170 2.39 -3.19 10.61
C PRO A 170 1.07 -3.10 9.84
N VAL A 171 -0.03 -2.99 10.56
CA VAL A 171 -1.34 -2.62 10.00
C VAL A 171 -1.67 -1.23 10.51
N ASN A 172 -1.57 -0.23 9.65
CA ASN A 172 -1.81 1.16 10.00
C ASN A 172 -3.15 1.61 9.44
N VAL A 173 -4.07 2.06 10.29
CA VAL A 173 -5.36 2.61 9.88
C VAL A 173 -5.35 4.13 9.93
N TRP A 174 -5.95 4.75 8.93
CA TRP A 174 -6.03 6.19 8.81
C TRP A 174 -7.45 6.68 9.05
N PHE A 175 -7.58 7.62 9.98
CA PHE A 175 -8.83 8.31 10.26
C PHE A 175 -8.65 9.82 10.12
N TYR A 176 -9.64 10.46 9.51
CA TYR A 176 -9.90 11.87 9.76
C TYR A 176 -10.86 11.99 10.93
N VAL A 177 -10.49 12.83 11.90
CA VAL A 177 -11.23 13.07 13.13
C VAL A 177 -11.57 14.55 13.18
N LYS A 178 -12.85 14.89 13.12
CA LYS A 178 -13.31 16.29 13.11
C LYS A 178 -13.21 16.97 14.48
N ASN A 179 -13.40 16.23 15.57
CA ASN A 179 -13.23 16.74 16.93
C ASN A 179 -12.80 15.64 17.91
N ALA A 180 -12.24 16.03 19.05
CA ALA A 180 -11.75 15.09 20.06
C ALA A 180 -12.85 14.16 20.62
N HIS A 181 -14.09 14.66 20.73
CA HIS A 181 -15.18 13.88 21.33
C HIS A 181 -15.55 12.65 20.51
N VAL A 182 -15.49 12.72 19.17
CA VAL A 182 -15.79 11.55 18.33
C VAL A 182 -14.70 10.48 18.35
N ALA A 183 -13.49 10.80 18.82
CA ALA A 183 -12.40 9.81 18.93
C ALA A 183 -12.75 8.62 19.85
N ARG A 184 -13.67 8.81 20.81
CA ARG A 184 -14.18 7.74 21.71
C ARG A 184 -14.81 6.55 20.96
N TYR A 185 -15.20 6.76 19.71
CA TYR A 185 -15.83 5.75 18.86
C TYR A 185 -14.82 4.89 18.09
N ILE A 186 -13.56 5.32 17.95
CA ILE A 186 -12.51 4.61 17.19
C ILE A 186 -12.30 3.17 17.72
N GLN A 187 -12.36 2.96 19.03
CA GLN A 187 -12.23 1.63 19.64
C GLN A 187 -13.36 0.64 19.27
N LYS A 188 -14.52 1.16 18.83
CA LYS A 188 -15.66 0.35 18.37
C LYS A 188 -15.59 0.06 16.87
N ILE A 189 -14.64 0.66 16.15
CA ILE A 189 -14.36 0.34 14.76
C ILE A 189 -13.31 -0.76 14.73
N ILE A 190 -13.66 -1.90 14.15
CA ILE A 190 -12.80 -3.07 14.06
C ILE A 190 -12.50 -3.42 12.61
N THR A 191 -11.40 -4.12 12.37
CA THR A 191 -11.01 -4.58 11.04
C THR A 191 -10.85 -6.09 11.06
N GLU A 192 -11.64 -6.79 10.25
CA GLU A 192 -11.44 -8.20 9.92
C GLU A 192 -10.42 -8.30 8.79
N ILE A 193 -9.38 -9.11 9.00
CA ILE A 193 -8.32 -9.39 8.02
C ILE A 193 -8.31 -10.88 7.73
N GLY A 194 -8.35 -11.27 6.47
CA GLY A 194 -8.28 -12.67 6.05
C GLY A 194 -7.80 -12.83 4.63
N ILE A 195 -7.46 -14.06 4.23
CA ILE A 195 -7.23 -14.35 2.82
C ILE A 195 -8.60 -14.57 2.17
N CYS A 196 -8.86 -13.89 1.05
CA CYS A 196 -10.12 -14.04 0.34
C CYS A 196 -10.34 -15.52 0.01
N ASN A 197 -11.52 -16.05 0.34
CA ASN A 197 -11.92 -17.44 0.12
C ASN A 197 -11.15 -18.52 0.91
N TYR A 198 -10.25 -18.14 1.83
CA TYR A 198 -9.45 -19.10 2.58
C TYR A 198 -9.34 -18.78 4.06
N GLY A 199 -9.47 -19.84 4.87
CA GLY A 199 -9.07 -19.84 6.27
C GLY A 199 -9.90 -18.92 7.20
N PRO A 200 -9.48 -18.82 8.47
CA PRO A 200 -10.13 -17.95 9.43
C PRO A 200 -9.74 -16.47 9.19
N ARG A 201 -10.70 -15.58 9.40
CA ARG A 201 -10.42 -14.14 9.50
C ARG A 201 -9.99 -13.80 10.93
N GLN A 202 -9.04 -12.88 11.07
CA GLN A 202 -8.62 -12.34 12.35
C GLN A 202 -9.12 -10.91 12.53
N ILE A 203 -9.53 -10.56 13.74
CA ILE A 203 -10.01 -9.23 14.08
C ILE A 203 -8.85 -8.44 14.69
N VAL A 204 -8.56 -7.27 14.14
CA VAL A 204 -7.66 -6.27 14.74
C VAL A 204 -8.46 -5.01 15.10
N ALA A 205 -8.02 -4.33 16.15
CA ALA A 205 -8.66 -3.12 16.65
C ALA A 205 -7.63 -2.20 17.31
N SER A 206 -8.00 -0.94 17.47
CA SER A 206 -7.17 0.06 18.14
C SER A 206 -7.06 -0.26 19.65
N ALA A 207 -5.97 0.18 20.29
CA ALA A 207 -5.87 0.10 21.74
C ALA A 207 -6.94 0.99 22.40
N GLY A 208 -7.59 0.49 23.46
CA GLY A 208 -8.79 1.11 24.03
C GLY A 208 -8.61 2.54 24.59
N TYR A 209 -7.38 3.00 24.83
CA TYR A 209 -7.06 4.34 25.33
C TYR A 209 -6.66 5.33 24.22
N ILE A 210 -6.69 4.92 22.95
CA ILE A 210 -6.27 5.79 21.83
C ILE A 210 -7.09 7.08 21.73
N ASN A 211 -8.36 7.02 22.11
CA ASN A 211 -9.25 8.19 22.13
C ASN A 211 -8.76 9.31 23.06
N GLU A 212 -8.08 8.98 24.16
CA GLU A 212 -7.56 9.98 25.12
C GLU A 212 -6.37 10.76 24.54
N LEU A 213 -5.71 10.19 23.53
CA LEU A 213 -4.54 10.78 22.87
C LEU A 213 -4.93 11.70 21.70
N ILE A 214 -6.20 11.70 21.30
CA ILE A 214 -6.73 12.49 20.19
C ILE A 214 -7.47 13.71 20.76
N THR A 215 -6.76 14.84 20.82
CA THR A 215 -7.24 16.06 21.50
C THR A 215 -7.77 17.14 20.57
N SER A 216 -7.66 16.96 19.26
CA SER A 216 -7.99 17.99 18.27
C SER A 216 -8.44 17.40 16.95
N GLU A 217 -8.97 18.25 16.08
CA GLU A 217 -9.24 17.90 14.69
C GLU A 217 -7.96 17.48 13.95
N GLY A 218 -8.02 16.48 13.07
CA GLY A 218 -6.91 16.17 12.19
C GLY A 218 -6.95 14.78 11.58
N ILE A 219 -5.88 14.46 10.86
CA ILE A 219 -5.69 13.13 10.26
C ILE A 219 -4.71 12.36 11.13
N TYR A 220 -5.15 11.19 11.56
CA TYR A 220 -4.47 10.31 12.49
C TYR A 220 -4.19 8.97 11.81
N CYS A 221 -2.92 8.57 11.86
CA CYS A 221 -2.51 7.21 11.55
C CYS A 221 -2.38 6.46 12.87
N ILE A 222 -3.09 5.35 13.01
CA ILE A 222 -3.13 4.53 14.23
C ILE A 222 -2.56 3.15 13.89
N ASN A 223 -1.61 2.69 14.70
CA ASN A 223 -1.04 1.36 14.59
C ASN A 223 -1.99 0.34 15.24
N LEU A 224 -2.52 -0.60 14.44
CA LEU A 224 -3.37 -1.70 14.92
C LEU A 224 -2.57 -2.94 15.33
N GLY A 225 -1.24 -2.86 15.30
CA GLY A 225 -0.34 -3.98 15.51
C GLY A 225 0.25 -4.46 14.19
N HIS A 226 0.36 -5.77 14.03
CA HIS A 226 1.01 -6.38 12.88
C HIS A 226 0.06 -7.29 12.12
N LEU A 227 0.34 -7.47 10.84
CA LEU A 227 -0.41 -8.34 9.97
C LEU A 227 -0.38 -9.77 10.53
N PRO A 228 -1.54 -10.35 10.85
CA PRO A 228 -1.60 -11.66 11.46
C PRO A 228 -1.06 -12.74 10.53
N ARG A 229 -0.55 -13.83 11.08
CA ARG A 229 -0.29 -15.05 10.31
C ARG A 229 -1.61 -15.74 10.04
N LEU A 230 -2.03 -15.75 8.78
CA LEU A 230 -3.36 -16.22 8.38
C LEU A 230 -3.38 -17.68 7.95
N TYR A 231 -2.23 -18.25 7.61
CA TYR A 231 -2.10 -19.64 7.14
C TYR A 231 -0.68 -20.18 7.35
N ASP A 232 -0.49 -21.48 7.09
CA ASP A 232 0.82 -22.15 7.01
C ASP A 232 1.31 -22.14 5.56
N GLU A 233 2.49 -21.56 5.32
CA GLU A 233 3.02 -21.34 3.96
C GLU A 233 3.16 -22.62 3.14
N GLN A 234 3.37 -23.76 3.81
CA GLN A 234 3.43 -25.07 3.17
C GLN A 234 2.15 -25.46 2.42
N ILE A 235 1.01 -24.85 2.76
CA ILE A 235 -0.28 -25.12 2.11
C ILE A 235 -0.26 -24.74 0.62
N PHE A 236 0.52 -23.72 0.26
CA PHE A 236 0.60 -23.20 -1.11
C PHE A 236 1.90 -23.60 -1.83
N GLU A 237 2.74 -24.41 -1.18
CA GLU A 237 3.91 -24.99 -1.85
C GLU A 237 3.46 -25.94 -2.97
N GLY A 238 3.95 -25.70 -4.20
CA GLY A 238 3.65 -26.55 -5.36
C GLY A 238 2.32 -26.25 -6.06
N THR A 239 1.48 -25.34 -5.57
CA THR A 239 0.23 -24.93 -6.27
C THR A 239 0.50 -23.99 -7.45
N GLY A 240 1.71 -23.45 -7.56
CA GLY A 240 2.06 -22.39 -8.52
C GLY A 240 1.52 -21.01 -8.14
N THR A 241 0.83 -20.90 -7.00
CA THR A 241 0.34 -19.63 -6.47
C THR A 241 1.52 -18.81 -5.94
N THR A 242 1.68 -17.57 -6.42
CA THR A 242 2.77 -16.70 -5.95
C THR A 242 2.31 -15.59 -5.04
N HIS A 243 1.04 -15.20 -5.14
CA HIS A 243 0.43 -14.16 -4.33
C HIS A 243 -0.99 -14.57 -3.92
N LEU A 244 -1.42 -14.08 -2.76
CA LEU A 244 -2.73 -14.30 -2.20
C LEU A 244 -3.49 -12.97 -2.05
N PRO A 245 -4.80 -12.95 -2.38
CA PRO A 245 -5.66 -11.81 -2.14
C PRO A 245 -5.96 -11.68 -0.64
N LEU A 246 -5.38 -10.67 0.00
CA LEU A 246 -5.69 -10.28 1.38
C LEU A 246 -6.90 -9.35 1.38
N GLU A 247 -7.94 -9.74 2.12
CA GLU A 247 -9.15 -8.97 2.34
C GLU A 247 -9.11 -8.23 3.68
N LEU A 248 -9.48 -6.95 3.64
CA LEU A 248 -9.70 -6.12 4.82
C LEU A 248 -11.15 -5.61 4.82
N LYS A 249 -11.90 -5.96 5.86
CA LYS A 249 -13.27 -5.53 6.08
C LYS A 249 -13.37 -4.74 7.38
N THR A 250 -13.69 -3.45 7.28
CA THR A 250 -13.83 -2.56 8.43
C THR A 250 -15.29 -2.44 8.83
N ILE A 251 -15.57 -2.70 10.10
CA ILE A 251 -16.91 -2.75 10.66
C ILE A 251 -17.04 -1.67 11.74
N ASP A 252 -18.03 -0.80 11.57
CA ASP A 252 -18.50 0.14 12.55
C ASP A 252 -19.50 -0.55 13.48
N ARG A 253 -19.12 -0.69 14.75
CA ARG A 253 -19.98 -1.16 15.85
C ARG A 253 -20.38 -0.02 16.79
N THR A 254 -20.30 1.22 16.33
CA THR A 254 -20.70 2.37 17.11
C THR A 254 -22.21 2.46 17.17
N ASP A 255 -22.74 2.82 18.34
CA ASP A 255 -24.16 3.10 18.53
C ASP A 255 -24.50 4.55 18.08
N SER A 256 -23.84 5.05 17.04
CA SER A 256 -23.86 6.46 16.64
C SER A 256 -23.69 6.65 15.14
N ASP A 257 -24.11 7.80 14.62
CA ASP A 257 -24.00 8.14 13.21
C ASP A 257 -22.76 9.00 12.89
N VAL A 258 -21.75 9.01 13.78
CA VAL A 258 -20.53 9.81 13.59
C VAL A 258 -19.77 9.48 12.30
N CYS A 259 -19.80 8.22 11.87
CA CYS A 259 -19.19 7.78 10.62
C CYS A 259 -20.01 8.22 9.39
N ILE A 260 -21.34 8.22 9.52
CA ILE A 260 -22.26 8.64 8.45
C ILE A 260 -22.22 10.15 8.26
N ASN A 261 -22.17 10.91 9.36
CA ASN A 261 -22.15 12.37 9.34
C ASN A 261 -20.79 12.94 8.89
N GLY A 262 -19.78 12.09 8.68
CA GLY A 262 -18.44 12.51 8.29
C GLY A 262 -17.63 13.15 9.43
N ASP A 263 -18.05 13.00 10.68
CA ASP A 263 -17.28 13.51 11.83
C ASP A 263 -16.09 12.60 12.17
N LEU A 264 -16.21 11.29 11.89
CA LEU A 264 -15.14 10.30 11.97
C LEU A 264 -15.08 9.53 10.65
N VAL A 265 -14.03 9.73 9.85
CA VAL A 265 -13.95 9.18 8.50
C VAL A 265 -12.77 8.21 8.42
N LEU A 266 -13.05 6.96 8.07
CA LEU A 266 -12.04 5.99 7.69
C LEU A 266 -11.48 6.36 6.31
N LEU A 267 -10.18 6.65 6.24
CA LEU A 267 -9.50 7.05 5.00
C LEU A 267 -8.87 5.85 4.28
N GLY A 268 -8.45 4.82 4.99
CA GLY A 268 -7.79 3.65 4.41
C GLY A 268 -6.71 3.06 5.30
N TYR A 269 -5.83 2.28 4.68
CA TYR A 269 -4.79 1.50 5.34
C TYR A 269 -3.45 1.60 4.61
N ASP A 270 -2.36 1.57 5.37
CA ASP A 270 -1.04 1.28 4.84
C ASP A 270 -0.32 0.24 5.71
N PHE A 271 0.79 -0.25 5.18
CA PHE A 271 1.60 -1.30 5.78
C PHE A 271 3.06 -0.88 5.97
N ILE A 272 3.31 0.44 6.03
CA ILE A 272 4.65 1.01 6.10
C ILE A 272 5.19 0.89 7.54
N PRO A 273 6.39 0.29 7.72
CA PRO A 273 7.07 0.24 9.00
C PRO A 273 7.71 1.60 9.32
N TYR A 274 6.91 2.57 9.76
CA TYR A 274 7.40 3.93 10.09
C TYR A 274 8.48 3.91 11.16
N GLN A 275 8.30 3.17 12.25
CA GLN A 275 9.34 2.97 13.27
C GLN A 275 9.31 1.53 13.78
N ILE A 276 10.43 0.82 13.56
CA ILE A 276 10.64 -0.55 14.05
C ILE A 276 11.31 -0.52 15.43
N SER A 277 12.21 0.44 15.66
CA SER A 277 13.00 0.53 16.89
C SER A 277 12.27 1.17 18.07
N LYS A 278 11.24 1.98 17.80
CA LYS A 278 10.43 2.66 18.82
C LYS A 278 8.97 2.28 18.62
N PRO A 279 8.34 1.59 19.59
CA PRO A 279 6.92 1.26 19.50
C PRO A 279 6.08 2.53 19.62
N TRP A 280 5.37 2.87 18.55
CA TRP A 280 4.47 4.01 18.46
C TRP A 280 3.01 3.54 18.46
N LEU A 281 2.11 4.41 18.90
CA LEU A 281 0.67 4.14 18.99
C LEU A 281 -0.09 4.80 17.85
N LEU A 282 0.15 6.11 17.69
CA LEU A 282 -0.43 6.91 16.62
C LEU A 282 0.52 8.03 16.23
N PHE A 283 0.32 8.61 15.05
CA PHE A 283 0.85 9.93 14.75
C PHE A 283 -0.22 10.78 14.06
N ARG A 284 -0.17 12.09 14.32
CA ARG A 284 -1.00 13.08 13.64
C ARG A 284 -0.23 13.73 12.51
N VAL A 285 -0.89 13.96 11.40
CA VAL A 285 -0.37 14.76 10.29
C VAL A 285 -0.86 16.20 10.43
N GLU A 286 0.05 17.15 10.45
CA GLU A 286 -0.27 18.58 10.36
C GLU A 286 -0.64 18.92 8.92
N ASN A 287 -1.92 18.77 8.57
CA ASN A 287 -2.35 18.93 7.20
C ASN A 287 -2.58 20.42 6.85
N LYS A 288 -1.85 20.93 5.84
CA LYS A 288 -2.13 22.23 5.20
C LYS A 288 -2.89 22.11 3.87
N SER A 289 -3.09 20.90 3.35
CA SER A 289 -3.48 20.62 1.96
C SER A 289 -4.67 19.66 1.77
N GLY A 290 -5.44 19.36 2.82
CA GLY A 290 -6.69 18.58 2.71
C GLY A 290 -6.52 17.07 2.65
N ILE A 291 -7.63 16.34 2.86
CA ILE A 291 -7.71 14.87 3.01
C ILE A 291 -7.32 14.15 1.70
N ASP A 292 -7.60 14.76 0.56
CA ASP A 292 -7.50 14.23 -0.82
C ASP A 292 -6.07 13.90 -1.29
N THR A 293 -5.08 14.07 -0.40
CA THR A 293 -3.64 13.94 -0.70
C THR A 293 -2.94 12.88 0.14
N ILE A 294 -3.68 12.13 0.96
CA ILE A 294 -3.08 11.14 1.88
C ILE A 294 -2.53 9.93 1.12
N PHE A 295 -3.27 9.36 0.17
CA PHE A 295 -2.83 8.18 -0.58
C PHE A 295 -2.53 8.50 -2.05
N ASN A 296 -1.54 7.80 -2.62
CA ASN A 296 -1.38 7.77 -4.07
C ASN A 296 -2.49 6.89 -4.66
N TYR A 297 -3.46 7.54 -5.30
CA TYR A 297 -4.60 6.87 -5.88
C TYR A 297 -4.25 5.76 -6.87
N SER A 298 -3.24 5.99 -7.71
CA SER A 298 -2.83 5.00 -8.71
C SER A 298 -2.17 3.77 -8.07
N GLU A 299 -1.49 3.94 -6.93
CA GLU A 299 -0.95 2.83 -6.14
C GLU A 299 -2.07 1.97 -5.57
N CYS A 300 -3.07 2.60 -4.93
CA CYS A 300 -4.23 1.89 -4.38
C CYS A 300 -5.05 1.18 -5.46
N SER A 301 -5.25 1.83 -6.62
CA SER A 301 -5.93 1.24 -7.77
C SER A 301 -5.21 0.00 -8.29
N PHE A 302 -3.88 0.07 -8.46
CA PHE A 302 -3.07 -1.07 -8.87
C PHE A 302 -3.14 -2.21 -7.85
N SER A 303 -2.98 -1.89 -6.55
CA SER A 303 -3.03 -2.87 -5.47
C SER A 303 -4.35 -3.65 -5.46
N TYR A 304 -5.47 -2.92 -5.56
CA TYR A 304 -6.80 -3.50 -5.59
C TYR A 304 -7.00 -4.37 -6.84
N GLU A 305 -6.70 -3.85 -8.04
CA GLU A 305 -6.87 -4.61 -9.29
C GLU A 305 -6.02 -5.88 -9.30
N PHE A 306 -4.79 -5.82 -8.81
CA PHE A 306 -3.93 -6.99 -8.71
C PHE A 306 -4.49 -8.05 -7.77
N ALA A 307 -4.91 -7.64 -6.56
CA ALA A 307 -5.53 -8.55 -5.60
C ALA A 307 -6.85 -9.14 -6.11
N TRP A 308 -7.69 -8.32 -6.74
CA TRP A 308 -8.95 -8.73 -7.33
C TRP A 308 -8.74 -9.75 -8.46
N SER A 309 -7.79 -9.48 -9.36
CA SER A 309 -7.43 -10.43 -10.43
C SER A 309 -6.94 -11.77 -9.87
N LEU A 310 -6.13 -11.76 -8.81
CA LEU A 310 -5.72 -12.99 -8.11
C LEU A 310 -6.93 -13.73 -7.54
N ALA A 311 -7.83 -13.02 -6.86
CA ALA A 311 -9.03 -13.61 -6.26
C ALA A 311 -9.92 -14.28 -7.33
N CYS A 312 -10.17 -13.60 -8.46
CA CYS A 312 -10.96 -14.16 -9.55
C CYS A 312 -10.32 -15.40 -10.19
N LEU A 313 -8.99 -15.46 -10.26
CA LEU A 313 -8.28 -16.62 -10.82
C LEU A 313 -8.24 -17.82 -9.85
N GLN A 314 -8.32 -17.56 -8.53
CA GLN A 314 -8.22 -18.58 -7.49
C GLN A 314 -9.58 -19.14 -7.02
N SER A 315 -10.70 -18.56 -7.47
CA SER A 315 -12.05 -18.95 -7.05
C SER A 315 -12.84 -19.56 -8.19
N GLU A 316 -13.40 -20.76 -7.96
CA GLU A 316 -14.42 -21.35 -8.84
C GLU A 316 -15.79 -20.65 -8.70
N GLU A 317 -16.03 -20.02 -7.55
CA GLU A 317 -17.24 -19.24 -7.29
C GLU A 317 -17.10 -17.82 -7.84
N ARG A 318 -18.19 -17.28 -8.40
CA ARG A 318 -18.26 -15.89 -8.85
C ARG A 318 -18.16 -14.98 -7.64
N ILE A 319 -16.98 -14.37 -7.46
CA ILE A 319 -16.76 -13.43 -6.38
C ILE A 319 -17.57 -12.16 -6.65
N GLU A 320 -18.52 -11.86 -5.75
CA GLU A 320 -19.22 -10.58 -5.69
C GLU A 320 -18.59 -9.73 -4.58
N PHE A 321 -17.52 -8.99 -4.86
CA PHE A 321 -17.29 -7.78 -4.06
C PHE A 321 -18.06 -6.63 -4.70
N PRO A 322 -18.48 -5.61 -3.90
CA PRO A 322 -18.77 -4.31 -4.47
C PRO A 322 -17.56 -3.94 -5.33
N LYS A 323 -17.78 -3.79 -6.64
CA LYS A 323 -16.74 -3.31 -7.54
C LYS A 323 -16.48 -1.88 -7.11
N ASP A 324 -15.56 -1.71 -6.16
CA ASP A 324 -15.00 -0.42 -5.82
C ASP A 324 -14.32 0.05 -7.09
N THR A 325 -15.11 0.75 -7.90
CA THR A 325 -14.59 1.42 -9.06
C THR A 325 -13.86 2.59 -8.45
N ILE A 326 -12.57 2.36 -8.21
CA ILE A 326 -11.59 3.37 -7.86
C ILE A 326 -11.64 4.34 -9.06
N SER A 327 -12.56 5.31 -8.99
CA SER A 327 -12.85 6.35 -9.97
C SER A 327 -11.56 7.05 -10.37
N ARG A 328 -11.20 6.97 -11.65
CA ARG A 328 -9.89 7.31 -12.25
C ARG A 328 -9.38 8.76 -12.07
N HIS A 329 -9.93 9.54 -11.14
CA HIS A 329 -9.62 10.95 -10.91
C HIS A 329 -9.03 11.19 -9.52
N GLY A 330 -7.96 10.47 -9.20
CA GLY A 330 -7.07 10.89 -8.12
C GLY A 330 -6.33 12.18 -8.49
N SER A 331 -6.09 13.05 -7.51
CA SER A 331 -5.21 14.20 -7.67
C SER A 331 -3.81 13.73 -8.12
N LEU A 332 -3.08 14.57 -8.87
CA LEU A 332 -1.71 14.27 -9.27
C LEU A 332 -0.86 13.98 -8.03
N TYR A 333 -0.22 12.81 -7.99
CA TYR A 333 0.71 12.46 -6.92
C TYR A 333 1.79 13.55 -6.80
N LYS A 334 1.79 14.23 -5.64
CA LYS A 334 2.76 15.25 -5.28
C LYS A 334 3.38 14.86 -3.95
N PRO A 335 4.65 14.39 -3.94
CA PRO A 335 5.33 14.07 -2.70
C PRO A 335 5.51 15.37 -1.90
N SER A 336 4.70 15.54 -0.86
CA SER A 336 4.87 16.60 0.13
C SER A 336 5.47 16.01 1.40
N LYS A 337 6.56 16.60 1.90
CA LYS A 337 7.06 16.29 3.23
C LYS A 337 6.14 16.97 4.24
N LEU A 338 5.32 16.16 4.89
CA LEU A 338 4.45 16.59 5.99
C LEU A 338 5.06 16.16 7.32
N ILE A 339 4.91 17.02 8.33
CA ILE A 339 5.40 16.75 9.68
C ILE A 339 4.43 15.78 10.35
N ARG A 340 5.00 14.78 11.01
CA ARG A 340 4.28 13.78 11.80
C ARG A 340 4.57 14.06 13.25
N ASN A 341 3.52 14.13 14.06
CA ASN A 341 3.64 14.24 15.50
C ASN A 341 3.33 12.87 16.10
N PHE A 342 4.39 12.11 16.41
CA PHE A 342 4.28 10.76 16.95
C PHE A 342 3.90 10.77 18.42
N VAL A 343 3.07 9.80 18.80
CA VAL A 343 2.79 9.43 20.19
C VAL A 343 3.32 8.01 20.41
N TYR A 344 4.24 7.90 21.36
CA TYR A 344 4.96 6.67 21.67
C TYR A 344 4.27 5.84 22.74
N LYS A 345 4.49 4.53 22.70
CA LYS A 345 4.00 3.60 23.73
C LYS A 345 4.67 3.85 25.08
N HIS A 346 5.94 4.28 25.05
CA HIS A 346 6.74 4.56 26.23
C HIS A 346 6.86 6.08 26.42
N PRO A 347 6.33 6.65 27.53
CA PRO A 347 6.30 8.11 27.75
C PRO A 347 7.68 8.77 27.78
N GLU A 348 8.73 8.03 28.12
CA GLU A 348 10.12 8.50 28.10
C GLU A 348 10.68 8.69 26.68
N GLN A 349 10.06 8.08 25.66
CA GLN A 349 10.47 8.23 24.28
C GLN A 349 10.02 9.61 23.77
N LYS A 350 11.00 10.47 23.53
CA LYS A 350 10.78 11.80 22.97
C LYS A 350 10.81 11.77 21.45
N GLN A 351 10.10 12.74 20.89
CA GLN A 351 10.12 13.03 19.47
C GLN A 351 11.55 13.37 19.02
N ASP A 352 11.99 12.73 17.96
CA ASP A 352 13.25 13.04 17.27
C ASP A 352 12.92 13.47 15.85
N LEU A 353 12.70 14.77 15.66
CA LEU A 353 12.32 15.36 14.38
C LEU A 353 13.31 15.03 13.26
N GLY A 354 14.61 14.92 13.57
CA GLY A 354 15.64 14.58 12.59
C GLY A 354 15.47 13.17 12.05
N GLN A 355 15.27 12.20 12.94
CA GLN A 355 15.00 10.82 12.54
C GLN A 355 13.61 10.66 11.91
N GLU A 356 12.59 11.32 12.46
CA GLU A 356 11.20 11.21 12.01
C GLU A 356 10.96 11.81 10.62
N THR A 357 11.65 12.90 10.29
CA THR A 357 11.61 13.48 8.93
C THR A 357 12.31 12.62 7.88
N ALA A 358 13.21 11.71 8.31
CA ALA A 358 13.86 10.74 7.44
C ALA A 358 13.03 9.46 7.22
N LEU A 359 11.95 9.27 7.98
CA LEU A 359 11.09 8.09 7.85
C LEU A 359 10.33 8.09 6.52
N PRO A 360 10.05 6.89 5.95
CA PRO A 360 9.29 6.77 4.71
C PRO A 360 7.99 7.57 4.77
N ASN A 361 7.65 8.29 3.71
CA ASN A 361 6.40 9.04 3.64
C ASN A 361 5.27 8.09 3.29
N TRP A 362 4.12 8.23 3.94
CA TRP A 362 2.95 7.40 3.66
C TRP A 362 2.43 7.61 2.24
N ASN A 363 2.57 8.83 1.71
CA ASN A 363 2.16 9.12 0.34
C ASN A 363 3.16 8.56 -0.70
N THR A 364 4.41 8.26 -0.31
CA THR A 364 5.42 7.73 -1.22
C THR A 364 5.29 6.21 -1.39
N PRO A 365 5.63 5.67 -2.57
CA PRO A 365 5.85 4.24 -2.76
C PRO A 365 6.77 3.67 -1.69
N TYR A 366 6.43 2.51 -1.16
CA TYR A 366 7.35 1.80 -0.30
C TYR A 366 8.44 1.13 -1.16
N LEU A 367 9.60 1.80 -1.25
CA LEU A 367 10.77 1.30 -1.97
C LEU A 367 11.83 0.92 -0.93
N ARG A 368 12.08 -0.37 -0.74
CA ARG A 368 13.13 -0.82 0.19
C ARG A 368 14.50 -0.59 -0.45
N ARG A 369 15.42 -0.02 0.34
CA ARG A 369 16.79 0.29 -0.07
C ARG A 369 17.60 -0.96 -0.33
#